data_AF-X1J259-F1
#
_entry.id   AF-X1J259-F1
#
_cell.length_a   1.000
_cell.length_b   1.000
_cell.length_c   1.000
_cell.angle_alpha   90.00
_cell.angle_beta   90.00
_cell.angle_gamma   90.00
#
_symmetry.space_group_name_H-M   'P 1'
#
loop_
_entity.id
_entity.type
_entity.pdbx_description
1 polymer ?
#
loop_
_entity_poly.entity_id
_entity_poly.type
_entity_poly.pdbx_seq_one_letter_code
_entity_poly.pdbx_strand_id
1 'polypeptide(L)' 'ETIGFLGNDEEFPAEATGEFGWIYKPFTKEIRLDWPGTDEKGIRYYDY' A
#
# COMPACT_ATOMS: atom_id res chain seq x y z
N GLU A 1 7.38 4.76 11.59
CA GLU A 1 6.95 4.15 10.32
C GLU A 1 7.22 5.11 9.17
N THR A 2 7.43 4.60 7.95
CA THR A 2 7.68 5.39 6.72
C THR A 2 6.46 5.34 5.80
N ILE A 3 6.20 6.44 5.10
CA ILE A 3 5.11 6.55 4.11
C ILE A 3 5.77 6.70 2.73
N GLY A 4 5.47 5.78 1.82
CA GLY A 4 5.81 5.89 0.41
C GLY A 4 4.84 6.84 -0.29
N PHE A 5 5.35 7.70 -1.17
CA PHE A 5 4.53 8.59 -1.98
C PHE A 5 4.56 8.14 -3.42
N LEU A 6 3.39 7.88 -4.00
CA LEU A 6 3.29 7.59 -5.44
C LEU A 6 3.18 8.89 -6.23
N GLY A 7 3.93 8.95 -7.33
CA GLY A 7 3.77 9.97 -8.34
C GLY A 7 2.36 9.99 -8.94
N ASN A 8 2.04 11.10 -9.61
CA ASN A 8 0.73 11.32 -10.21
C ASN A 8 0.34 10.24 -11.22
N ASP A 9 1.33 9.76 -11.97
CA ASP A 9 1.21 8.74 -13.02
C ASP A 9 1.51 7.32 -12.51
N GLU A 10 1.92 7.18 -11.25
CA GLU A 10 2.23 5.88 -10.68
C GLU A 10 0.97 5.22 -10.12
N GLU A 11 0.79 3.96 -10.48
CA GLU A 11 -0.27 3.12 -9.94
C GLU A 11 0.18 2.47 -8.64
N PHE A 12 -0.78 2.15 -7.78
CA PHE A 12 -0.47 1.33 -6.62
C PHE A 12 0.08 -0.03 -7.09
N PRO A 13 1.14 -0.56 -6.44
CA PRO A 13 1.68 -1.85 -6.83
C PRO A 13 0.60 -2.93 -6.71
N ALA A 14 0.64 -3.97 -7.55
CA ALA A 14 -0.37 -5.03 -7.49
C ALA A 14 -0.30 -5.84 -6.17
N GLU A 15 0.85 -5.81 -5.50
CA GLU A 15 1.11 -6.48 -4.24
C GLU A 15 1.81 -5.52 -3.28
N ALA A 16 1.51 -5.63 -1.98
CA ALA A 16 2.27 -4.92 -0.96
C ALA A 16 3.73 -5.37 -1.00
N THR A 17 4.64 -4.40 -1.09
CA THR A 17 6.08 -4.63 -1.12
C THR A 17 6.65 -4.79 0.29
N GLY A 18 6.06 -4.16 1.30
CA GLY A 18 6.61 -4.12 2.65
C GLY A 18 7.79 -3.17 2.79
N GLU A 19 8.05 -2.36 1.76
CA GLU A 19 9.11 -1.38 1.76
C GLU A 19 8.72 -0.14 2.58
N PHE A 20 7.42 0.15 2.63
CA PHE A 20 6.83 1.23 3.42
C PHE A 20 5.74 0.68 4.34
N GLY A 21 5.36 1.43 5.39
CA GLY A 21 4.18 1.06 6.18
C GLY A 21 2.89 1.36 5.41
N TRP A 22 2.89 2.50 4.70
CA TRP A 22 1.75 3.00 3.93
C TRP A 22 2.23 3.58 2.62
N ILE A 23 1.40 3.51 1.59
CA ILE A 23 1.57 4.20 0.33
C ILE A 23 0.46 5.23 0.18
N TYR A 24 0.84 6.49 -0.06
CA TYR A 24 -0.08 7.59 -0.30
C TYR A 24 0.04 8.10 -1.72
N LYS A 25 -1.10 8.22 -2.41
CA LYS A 25 -1.21 8.81 -3.74
C LYS A 25 -1.87 10.17 -3.65
N PRO A 26 -1.13 11.29 -3.73
CA PRO A 26 -1.68 12.63 -3.56
C PRO A 26 -2.66 13.03 -4.67
N PHE A 27 -2.52 12.46 -5.88
CA PHE A 27 -3.39 12.77 -7.01
C PHE A 27 -4.85 12.38 -6.75
N THR A 28 -5.05 11.13 -6.32
CA THR A 28 -6.37 10.58 -6.01
C THR A 28 -6.73 10.72 -4.53
N LYS A 29 -5.77 11.16 -3.71
CA LYS A 29 -5.86 11.21 -2.24
C LYS A 29 -6.18 9.85 -1.62
N GLU A 30 -5.73 8.79 -2.28
CA GLU A 30 -5.87 7.43 -1.78
C GLU A 30 -4.67 7.09 -0.89
N ILE A 31 -4.93 6.32 0.16
CA ILE A 31 -3.92 5.73 1.01
C ILE A 31 -4.15 4.22 1.05
N ARG A 32 -3.09 3.44 0.84
CA ARG A 32 -3.11 1.98 0.96
C ARG A 32 -2.04 1.52 1.92
N LEU A 33 -2.30 0.43 2.63
CA LEU A 33 -1.32 -0.18 3.50
C LEU A 33 -0.32 -0.96 2.65
N ASP A 34 0.98 -0.76 2.84
CA ASP A 34 2.02 -1.51 2.12
C ASP A 34 2.52 -2.68 2.98
N TRP A 35 1.60 -3.48 3.50
CA TRP A 35 1.97 -4.61 4.34
C TRP A 35 1.82 -5.95 3.61
N PRO A 36 2.93 -6.68 3.35
CA PRO A 36 2.92 -7.96 2.64
C PRO A 36 2.35 -9.10 3.51
N GLY A 37 2.15 -8.84 4.80
CA GLY A 37 1.53 -9.79 5.71
C GLY A 37 0.06 -10.05 5.37
N THR A 38 -0.41 -11.16 5.91
CA THR A 38 -1.81 -11.56 5.85
C THR A 38 -2.43 -11.45 7.24
N ASP A 39 -3.72 -11.17 7.27
CA ASP A 39 -4.54 -11.28 8.47
C ASP A 39 -4.59 -12.75 8.95
N GLU A 40 -5.09 -13.01 10.16
CA GLU A 40 -5.21 -14.35 10.74
C GLU A 40 -5.99 -15.34 9.85
N LYS A 41 -6.78 -14.83 8.90
CA LYS A 41 -7.50 -15.61 7.89
C LYS A 41 -6.72 -15.91 6.61
N GLY A 42 -5.47 -15.45 6.49
CA GLY A 42 -4.66 -15.58 5.27
C GLY A 42 -5.02 -14.55 4.17
N ILE A 43 -5.90 -13.59 4.46
CA ILE A 43 -6.24 -12.50 3.53
C ILE A 43 -5.14 -11.45 3.62
N ARG A 44 -4.60 -11.00 2.49
CA ARG A 44 -3.60 -9.93 2.48
C ARG A 44 -4.24 -8.66 3.01
N TYR A 45 -3.58 -7.96 3.93
CA TYR A 45 -4.09 -6.65 4.36
C TYR A 45 -4.16 -5.64 3.20
N TYR A 46 -3.42 -5.92 2.12
CA TYR A 46 -3.48 -5.20 0.85
C TYR A 46 -4.82 -5.33 0.10
N ASP A 47 -5.61 -6.36 0.39
CA ASP A 47 -6.86 -6.70 -0.34
C ASP A 47 -8.12 -6.13 0.35
N TYR A 48 -7.98 -5.56 1.55
CA TYR A 48 -9.06 -4.89 2.30
C TYR A 48 -9.19 -3.42 1.91
#